data_AF-A0A8X9A511-F1
#
_entry.id   AF-A0A8X9A511-F1
#
_cell.length_a   1.000
_cell.length_b   1.000
_cell.length_c   1.000
_cell.angle_alpha   90.00
_cell.angle_beta   90.00
_cell.angle_gamma   90.00
#
_symmetry.space_group_name_H-M   'P 1'
#
loop_
_entity.id
_entity.type
_entity.pdbx_description
1 polymer ?
#
loop_
_entity_poly.entity_id
_entity_poly.type
_entity_poly.pdbx_seq_one_letter_code
_entity_poly.pdbx_strand_id
1 'polypeptide(L)'
;MAIPCHCEQPSASYNVAFSGDVVYTTVAADSQWIRDVSFLYGIRLKSDVRKLERDHRIGYGAKTVDLGKLAAEVYKMKELKNAGLKNMARFVLGKEMEKPKSVTRSRWDNRRLTADQVHYACIDAYVSFEIGRVSSAALVK
;
A
#
# COMPACT_ATOMS: atom_id res chain seq x y z
N MET A 1 -26.98 -13.38 -38.71
CA MET A 1 -26.21 -12.29 -38.07
C MET A 1 -26.32 -12.49 -36.56
N ALA A 2 -25.23 -12.88 -35.91
CA ALA A 2 -25.18 -13.00 -34.45
C ALA A 2 -24.76 -11.65 -33.87
N ILE A 3 -25.59 -11.11 -32.98
CA ILE A 3 -25.26 -9.94 -32.16
C ILE A 3 -24.13 -10.38 -31.21
N PRO A 4 -22.98 -9.68 -31.16
CA PRO A 4 -21.92 -10.06 -30.25
C PRO A 4 -22.36 -9.75 -28.82
N CYS A 5 -22.56 -10.80 -28.03
CA CYS A 5 -22.72 -10.71 -26.58
C CYS A 5 -21.45 -10.07 -26.01
N HIS A 6 -21.53 -8.79 -25.64
CA HIS A 6 -20.52 -8.17 -24.80
C HIS A 6 -20.69 -8.77 -23.41
N CYS A 7 -19.86 -9.76 -23.09
CA CYS A 7 -19.59 -10.10 -21.70
C CYS A 7 -18.97 -8.85 -21.06
N GLU A 8 -19.78 -8.09 -20.33
CA GLU A 8 -19.26 -7.13 -19.35
C GLU A 8 -18.27 -7.90 -18.47
N GLN A 9 -17.00 -7.54 -18.61
CA GLN A 9 -15.98 -8.03 -17.70
C GLN A 9 -16.38 -7.56 -16.30
N PRO A 10 -16.40 -8.45 -15.30
CA PRO A 10 -16.76 -8.04 -13.94
C PRO A 10 -15.80 -6.94 -13.54
N SER A 11 -16.33 -5.75 -13.26
CA SER A 11 -15.55 -4.66 -12.67
C SER A 11 -14.87 -5.24 -11.44
N ALA A 12 -13.55 -5.33 -11.45
CA ALA A 12 -12.78 -5.90 -10.35
C ALA A 12 -13.06 -5.08 -9.09
N SER A 13 -13.97 -5.57 -8.25
CA SER A 13 -14.27 -4.96 -6.96
C SER A 13 -13.22 -5.44 -5.97
N TYR A 14 -12.28 -4.56 -5.66
CA TYR A 14 -11.34 -4.70 -4.56
C TYR A 14 -12.10 -4.38 -3.27
N ASN A 15 -12.72 -5.38 -2.66
CA ASN A 15 -13.38 -5.17 -1.37
C ASN A 15 -12.33 -5.25 -0.27
N VAL A 16 -11.98 -4.09 0.30
CA VAL A 16 -11.32 -4.01 1.59
C VAL A 16 -12.40 -3.81 2.63
N ALA A 17 -12.61 -4.82 3.48
CA ALA A 17 -13.59 -4.74 4.55
C ALA A 17 -12.86 -4.44 5.86
N PHE A 18 -13.35 -3.45 6.60
CA PHE A 18 -12.94 -3.23 7.98
C PHE A 18 -13.92 -3.94 8.91
N SER A 19 -13.40 -4.78 9.82
CA SER A 19 -14.18 -5.28 10.96
C SER A 19 -13.53 -4.74 12.23
N GLY A 20 -14.13 -3.70 12.81
CA GLY A 20 -13.59 -3.01 13.99
C GLY A 20 -12.25 -2.31 13.69
N ASP A 21 -11.17 -2.82 14.29
CA ASP A 21 -9.80 -2.32 14.11
C ASP A 21 -8.96 -3.13 13.11
N VAL A 22 -9.56 -4.13 12.44
CA VAL A 22 -8.86 -5.06 11.57
C VAL A 22 -9.26 -4.84 10.09
N VAL A 23 -8.24 -4.85 9.21
CA VAL A 23 -8.38 -4.72 7.75
C VAL A 23 -8.35 -6.12 7.13
N TYR A 24 -9.38 -6.48 6.36
CA TYR A 24 -9.42 -7.68 5.53
C TYR A 24 -9.31 -7.29 4.05
N THR A 25 -8.45 -7.96 3.29
CA THR A 25 -8.24 -7.67 1.86
C THR A 25 -8.07 -8.98 1.08
N THR A 26 -8.86 -9.14 0.03
CA THR A 26 -8.72 -10.21 -0.96
C THR A 26 -7.91 -9.69 -2.14
N VAL A 27 -6.73 -10.23 -2.38
CA VAL A 27 -5.90 -9.89 -3.55
C VAL A 27 -5.86 -11.09 -4.50
N ALA A 28 -6.47 -10.95 -5.68
CA ALA A 28 -6.27 -11.86 -6.80
C ALA A 28 -4.97 -11.47 -7.53
N ALA A 29 -4.09 -12.46 -7.75
CA ALA A 29 -2.78 -12.23 -8.33
C ALA A 29 -2.85 -12.09 -9.85
N ASP A 30 -2.70 -10.87 -10.36
CA ASP A 30 -2.20 -10.60 -11.71
C ASP A 30 -1.19 -9.44 -11.65
N SER A 31 -0.05 -9.56 -12.34
CA SER A 31 1.11 -8.67 -12.22
C SER A 31 0.96 -7.36 -13.03
N GLN A 32 -0.14 -7.20 -13.76
CA GLN A 32 -0.36 -6.04 -14.64
C GLN A 32 -0.71 -4.75 -13.89
N TRP A 33 -1.17 -4.81 -12.63
CA TRP A 33 -1.62 -3.61 -11.89
C TRP A 33 -0.53 -2.56 -11.66
N ILE A 34 0.75 -2.97 -11.60
CA ILE A 34 1.88 -2.05 -11.32
C ILE A 34 2.16 -1.10 -12.50
N ARG A 35 1.73 -1.41 -13.72
CA ARG A 35 2.06 -0.61 -14.91
C ARG A 35 1.30 0.72 -14.98
N ASP A 36 0.13 0.80 -14.36
CA ASP A 36 -0.73 1.99 -14.39
C ASP A 36 -0.75 2.76 -13.06
N VAL A 37 0.14 2.42 -12.12
CA VAL A 37 0.21 3.11 -10.82
C VAL A 37 0.82 4.50 -11.00
N SER A 38 -0.04 5.51 -10.95
CA SER A 38 0.38 6.92 -11.06
C SER A 38 1.09 7.43 -9.80
N PHE A 39 0.67 6.96 -8.61
CA PHE A 39 1.22 7.35 -7.33
C PHE A 39 1.38 6.16 -6.39
N LEU A 40 2.57 6.02 -5.81
CA LEU A 40 2.85 5.08 -4.75
C LEU A 40 3.03 5.83 -3.43
N TYR A 41 2.30 5.40 -2.41
CA TYR A 41 2.41 5.91 -1.05
C TYR A 41 3.20 4.94 -0.20
N GLY A 42 4.17 5.44 0.57
CA GLY A 42 4.92 4.59 1.49
C GLY A 42 5.90 5.36 2.36
N ILE A 43 6.53 4.64 3.29
CA ILE A 43 7.58 5.18 4.16
C ILE A 43 8.94 4.91 3.51
N ARG A 44 9.72 5.96 3.22
CA ARG A 44 11.07 5.85 2.61
C ARG A 44 11.10 5.11 1.26
N LEU A 45 9.95 5.08 0.60
CA LEU A 45 9.66 4.33 -0.60
C LEU A 45 10.60 4.66 -1.79
N LYS A 46 11.13 5.88 -1.84
CA LYS A 46 12.03 6.32 -2.92
C LYS A 46 13.26 5.40 -3.05
N SER A 47 13.76 4.84 -1.94
CA SER A 47 14.87 3.90 -2.00
C SER A 47 14.46 2.55 -2.56
N ASP A 48 13.28 2.07 -2.19
CA ASP A 48 12.76 0.77 -2.62
C ASP A 48 12.40 0.80 -4.11
N VAL A 49 11.77 1.88 -4.60
CA VAL A 49 11.47 2.05 -6.03
C VAL A 49 12.75 2.09 -6.86
N ARG A 50 13.78 2.83 -6.43
CA ARG A 50 15.08 2.80 -7.14
C ARG A 50 15.69 1.40 -7.20
N LYS A 51 15.53 0.61 -6.15
CA LYS A 51 16.01 -0.77 -6.11
C LYS A 51 15.21 -1.66 -7.05
N LEU A 52 13.88 -1.54 -7.06
CA LEU A 52 12.99 -2.26 -7.98
C LEU A 52 13.27 -1.90 -9.44
N GLU A 53 13.54 -0.64 -9.75
CA GLU A 53 13.90 -0.19 -11.09
C GLU A 53 15.22 -0.82 -11.54
N ARG A 54 16.25 -0.74 -10.69
CA ARG A 54 17.59 -1.25 -10.99
C ARG A 54 17.61 -2.78 -11.13
N ASP A 55 16.98 -3.49 -10.22
CA ASP A 55 17.14 -4.95 -10.07
C ASP A 55 16.06 -5.71 -10.87
N HIS A 56 14.90 -5.10 -11.10
CA HIS A 56 13.73 -5.78 -11.67
C HIS A 56 13.05 -5.02 -12.82
N ARG A 57 13.52 -3.81 -13.19
CA ARG A 57 12.90 -2.93 -14.20
C ARG A 57 11.43 -2.60 -13.90
N ILE A 58 11.10 -2.51 -12.61
CA ILE A 58 9.75 -2.21 -12.10
C ILE A 58 9.74 -0.81 -11.50
N GLY A 59 8.67 -0.04 -11.76
CA GLY A 59 8.44 1.27 -11.12
C GLY A 59 8.94 2.49 -11.90
N TYR A 60 9.39 2.31 -13.15
CA TYR A 60 9.86 3.41 -13.98
C TYR A 60 8.79 4.48 -14.16
N GLY A 61 9.12 5.72 -13.78
CA GLY A 61 8.21 6.86 -13.89
C GLY A 61 7.12 6.95 -12.82
N ALA A 62 7.09 6.02 -11.85
CA ALA A 62 6.13 6.06 -10.75
C ALA A 62 6.41 7.26 -9.83
N LYS A 63 5.39 8.09 -9.56
CA LYS A 63 5.52 9.16 -8.57
C LYS A 63 5.45 8.55 -7.18
N THR A 64 6.41 8.88 -6.33
CA THR A 64 6.45 8.40 -4.95
C THR A 64 6.09 9.52 -3.99
N VAL A 65 5.19 9.24 -3.06
CA VAL A 65 4.81 10.13 -1.97
C VAL A 65 5.33 9.51 -0.67
N ASP A 66 6.27 10.21 -0.04
CA ASP A 66 6.77 9.82 1.27
C ASP A 66 5.75 10.24 2.35
N LEU A 67 5.12 9.25 2.97
CA LEU A 67 4.05 9.47 3.95
C LEU A 67 4.55 10.24 5.17
N GLY A 68 5.78 10.01 5.62
CA GLY A 68 6.36 10.71 6.77
C GLY A 68 6.53 12.20 6.49
N LYS A 69 6.99 12.55 5.28
CA LYS A 69 7.08 13.95 4.84
C LYS A 69 5.71 14.59 4.70
N LEU A 70 4.77 13.90 4.05
CA LEU A 70 3.41 14.39 3.84
C LEU A 70 2.72 14.68 5.18
N ALA A 71 2.76 13.74 6.12
CA ALA A 71 2.15 13.94 7.44
C ALA A 71 2.86 15.05 8.23
N ALA A 72 4.19 15.12 8.19
CA ALA A 72 4.92 16.18 8.88
C ALA A 72 4.54 17.58 8.38
N GLU A 73 4.23 17.71 7.09
CA GLU A 73 3.77 18.95 6.48
C GLU A 73 2.32 19.29 6.85
N VAL A 74 1.43 18.29 6.78
CA VAL A 74 0.00 18.44 7.10
C VAL A 74 -0.20 18.79 8.57
N TYR A 75 0.39 18.01 9.47
CA TYR A 75 0.19 18.13 10.92
C TYR A 75 1.19 19.07 11.60
N LYS A 76 2.11 19.68 10.83
CA LYS A 76 3.17 20.59 11.33
C LYS A 76 4.08 19.96 12.40
N MET A 77 4.28 18.64 12.34
CA MET A 77 5.07 17.85 13.29
C MET A 77 6.28 17.21 12.60
N LYS A 78 7.48 17.77 12.80
CA LYS A 78 8.71 17.35 12.09
C LYS A 78 9.13 15.92 12.42
N GLU A 79 8.80 15.44 13.60
CA GLU A 79 9.06 14.10 14.12
C GLU A 79 8.40 12.99 13.27
N LEU A 80 7.29 13.29 12.60
CA LEU A 80 6.59 12.32 11.74
C LEU A 80 7.41 11.91 10.51
N LYS A 81 8.41 12.70 10.11
CA LYS A 81 9.33 12.35 9.00
C LYS A 81 10.05 11.02 9.21
N ASN A 82 10.27 10.63 10.46
CA ASN A 82 10.97 9.41 10.82
C ASN A 82 10.05 8.30 11.35
N ALA A 83 8.74 8.57 11.46
CA ALA A 83 7.78 7.61 11.95
C ALA A 83 7.67 6.40 11.01
N GLY A 84 7.65 5.20 11.59
CA GLY A 84 7.36 3.98 10.83
C GLY A 84 5.86 3.84 10.56
N LEU A 85 5.49 2.99 9.59
CA LEU A 85 4.10 2.82 9.16
C LEU A 85 3.14 2.53 10.32
N LYS A 86 3.56 1.71 11.30
CA LYS A 86 2.76 1.41 12.49
C LYS A 86 2.40 2.67 13.29
N ASN A 87 3.38 3.54 13.54
CA ASN A 87 3.14 4.78 14.28
C ASN A 87 2.28 5.75 13.48
N MET A 88 2.44 5.76 12.15
CA MET A 88 1.64 6.57 11.25
C MET A 88 0.19 6.10 11.20
N ALA A 89 -0.06 4.79 11.17
CA ALA A 89 -1.40 4.22 11.24
C ALA A 89 -2.11 4.64 12.54
N ARG A 90 -1.41 4.57 13.67
CA ARG A 90 -1.94 5.03 14.96
C ARG A 90 -2.25 6.52 14.94
N PHE A 91 -1.31 7.33 14.45
CA PHE A 91 -1.44 8.79 14.52
C PHE A 91 -2.49 9.33 13.54
N VAL A 92 -2.44 8.90 12.28
CA VAL A 92 -3.29 9.44 11.20
C VAL A 92 -4.66 8.76 11.15
N LEU A 93 -4.72 7.45 11.36
CA LEU A 93 -5.95 6.67 11.22
C LEU A 93 -6.59 6.31 12.57
N GLY A 94 -5.89 6.52 13.69
CA GLY A 94 -6.34 6.05 15.00
C GLY A 94 -6.36 4.52 15.12
N LYS A 95 -5.64 3.80 14.24
CA LYS A 95 -5.67 2.34 14.18
C LYS A 95 -4.34 1.71 14.60
N GLU A 96 -4.42 0.60 15.33
CA GLU A 96 -3.24 -0.22 15.61
C GLU A 96 -2.93 -1.16 14.45
N MET A 97 -1.64 -1.38 14.23
CA MET A 97 -1.15 -2.31 13.23
C MET A 97 -0.19 -3.29 13.87
N GLU A 98 -0.48 -4.58 13.75
CA GLU A 98 0.45 -5.63 14.14
C GLU A 98 1.52 -5.85 13.08
N LYS A 99 2.75 -6.06 13.54
CA LYS A 99 3.89 -6.41 12.69
C LYS A 99 4.62 -7.60 13.30
N PRO A 100 4.03 -8.81 13.22
CA PRO A 100 4.61 -9.98 13.86
C PRO A 100 6.01 -10.25 13.31
N LYS A 101 6.99 -10.42 14.22
CA LYS A 101 8.39 -10.66 13.85
C LYS A 101 8.56 -11.95 13.04
N SER A 102 7.73 -12.96 13.34
CA SER A 102 7.67 -14.22 12.60
C SER A 102 7.39 -14.04 11.12
N VAL A 103 6.57 -13.04 10.74
CA VAL A 103 6.25 -12.74 9.34
C VAL A 103 7.21 -11.72 8.75
N THR A 104 7.47 -10.61 9.44
CA THR A 104 8.34 -9.53 8.93
C THR A 104 9.78 -9.98 8.64
N ARG A 105 10.27 -11.00 9.36
CA ARG A 105 11.61 -11.58 9.19
C ARG A 105 11.60 -13.01 8.62
N SER A 106 10.48 -13.43 8.04
CA SER A 106 10.34 -14.74 7.38
C SER A 106 11.11 -14.78 6.05
N ARG A 107 11.10 -15.96 5.41
CA ARG A 107 11.67 -16.18 4.07
C ARG A 107 10.77 -15.59 2.98
N TRP A 108 10.95 -14.30 2.71
CA TRP A 108 10.25 -13.57 1.63
C TRP A 108 10.77 -13.89 0.22
N ASP A 109 11.92 -14.55 0.15
CA ASP A 109 12.58 -15.05 -1.06
C ASP A 109 12.05 -16.42 -1.51
N ASN A 110 11.13 -17.02 -0.77
CA ASN A 110 10.49 -18.27 -1.16
C ASN A 110 9.67 -18.11 -2.46
N ARG A 111 9.74 -19.12 -3.34
CA ARG A 111 8.97 -19.14 -4.61
C ARG A 111 7.46 -18.96 -4.42
N ARG A 112 6.92 -19.39 -3.27
CA ARG A 112 5.52 -19.20 -2.88
C ARG A 112 5.49 -18.59 -1.49
N LEU A 113 4.72 -17.52 -1.34
CA LEU A 113 4.47 -16.89 -0.05
C LEU A 113 3.43 -17.68 0.73
N THR A 114 3.52 -17.63 2.06
CA THR A 114 2.48 -18.16 2.95
C THR A 114 1.27 -17.23 2.98
N ALA A 115 0.12 -17.74 3.45
CA ALA A 115 -1.07 -16.92 3.64
C ALA A 115 -0.80 -15.71 4.57
N ASP A 116 -0.03 -15.90 5.64
CA ASP A 116 0.34 -14.83 6.57
C ASP A 116 1.21 -13.75 5.91
N GLN A 117 2.16 -14.14 5.05
CA GLN A 117 2.98 -13.21 4.29
C GLN A 117 2.13 -12.40 3.31
N VAL A 118 1.23 -13.05 2.56
CA VAL A 118 0.31 -12.36 1.64
C VAL A 118 -0.55 -11.37 2.44
N HIS A 119 -1.21 -11.83 3.50
CA HIS A 119 -2.06 -11.00 4.34
C HIS A 119 -1.31 -9.79 4.91
N TYR A 120 -0.11 -10.00 5.45
CA TYR A 120 0.75 -8.93 5.94
C TYR A 120 1.08 -7.90 4.85
N ALA A 121 1.50 -8.34 3.67
CA ALA A 121 1.85 -7.46 2.57
C ALA A 121 0.65 -6.61 2.11
N CYS A 122 -0.54 -7.22 2.06
CA CYS A 122 -1.75 -6.53 1.66
C CYS A 122 -2.19 -5.48 2.70
N ILE A 123 -2.08 -5.76 4.01
CA ILE A 123 -2.34 -4.76 5.05
C ILE A 123 -1.31 -3.61 4.95
N ASP A 124 -0.02 -3.91 4.80
CA ASP A 124 1.05 -2.90 4.71
C ASP A 124 0.82 -1.95 3.52
N ALA A 125 0.41 -2.49 2.37
CA ALA A 125 0.05 -1.71 1.18
C ALA A 125 -1.21 -0.87 1.40
N TYR A 126 -2.27 -1.47 1.94
CA TYR A 126 -3.54 -0.78 2.16
C TYR A 126 -3.41 0.39 3.15
N VAL A 127 -2.79 0.14 4.30
CA VAL A 127 -2.58 1.18 5.33
C VAL A 127 -1.76 2.34 4.77
N SER A 128 -0.75 2.05 3.94
CA SER A 128 0.04 3.09 3.27
C SER A 128 -0.82 3.97 2.34
N PHE A 129 -1.67 3.34 1.53
CA PHE A 129 -2.62 4.06 0.67
C PHE A 129 -3.57 4.94 1.50
N GLU A 130 -4.16 4.38 2.56
CA GLU A 130 -5.19 5.08 3.34
C GLU A 130 -4.62 6.29 4.12
N ILE A 131 -3.41 6.16 4.68
CA ILE A 131 -2.69 7.29 5.28
C ILE A 131 -2.46 8.39 4.24
N GLY A 132 -2.04 8.00 3.02
CA GLY A 132 -1.82 8.91 1.91
C GLY A 132 -3.08 9.67 1.51
N ARG A 133 -4.20 8.95 1.38
CA ARG A 133 -5.52 9.50 1.06
C ARG A 133 -6.00 10.49 2.11
N VAL A 134 -5.98 10.11 3.39
CA VAL A 134 -6.42 10.97 4.52
C VAL A 134 -5.54 12.22 4.63
N SER A 135 -4.22 12.06 4.57
CA SER A 135 -3.29 13.18 4.69
C SER A 135 -3.40 14.14 3.49
N SER A 136 -3.61 13.62 2.28
CA SER A 136 -3.77 14.46 1.09
C SER A 136 -5.09 15.24 1.12
N ALA A 137 -6.17 14.64 1.61
CA ALA A 137 -7.46 15.32 1.78
C ALA A 137 -7.38 16.50 2.78
N ALA A 138 -6.48 16.42 3.77
CA ALA A 138 -6.24 17.49 4.73
C ALA A 138 -5.49 18.70 4.14
N LEU A 139 -4.83 18.57 2.97
CA LEU A 139 -4.17 19.68 2.27
C LEU A 139 -5.12 20.53 1.42
N VAL A 140 -6.34 20.03 1.16
CA VAL A 140 -7.34 20.72 0.31
C VAL A 140 -8.32 21.56 1.14
N LYS A 141 -8.06 21.70 2.45
CA LYS A 141 -8.79 22.57 3.38
C LYS A 141 -7.94 23.79 3.72
#